data_AF-A0A950P222-F1
#
_entry.id   AF-A0A950P222-F1
#
_cell.length_a   1.000
_cell.length_b   1.000
_cell.length_c   1.000
_cell.angle_alpha   90.00
_cell.angle_beta   90.00
_cell.angle_gamma   90.00
#
_symmetry.space_group_name_H-M   'P 1'
#
loop_
_entity.id
_entity.type
_entity.pdbx_description
1 polymer ?
#
loop_
_entity_poly.entity_id
_entity_poly.type
_entity_poly.pdbx_seq_one_letter_code
_entity_poly.pdbx_strand_id
1 'polypeptide(L)'
;MSVFTDAELRYLTGGRQLGRIATVGADGTPHVVPVGWIYNAARDTIDVGGNELHRSKKFRDVARTRRAAIVIDDVESTDPWRPRAIEVRGRAEAIALPTPLIRIHPERIISWGLGPSRSARTVT
;
A
#
# COMPACT_ATOMS: atom_id res chain seq x y z
N MET A 1 -15.56 3.49 -11.55
CA MET A 1 -14.34 4.17 -12.03
C MET A 1 -13.32 4.10 -10.90
N SER A 2 -12.05 3.79 -11.19
CA SER A 2 -11.02 3.63 -10.15
C SER A 2 -10.59 4.99 -9.58
N VAL A 3 -10.21 5.03 -8.30
CA VAL A 3 -9.61 6.19 -7.62
C VAL A 3 -8.14 6.40 -8.03
N PHE A 4 -7.52 5.40 -8.65
CA PHE A 4 -6.19 5.48 -9.22
C PHE A 4 -6.25 6.05 -10.64
N THR A 5 -5.22 6.82 -11.00
CA THR A 5 -5.01 7.24 -12.38
C THR A 5 -4.47 6.08 -13.22
N ASP A 6 -4.62 6.15 -14.54
CA ASP A 6 -4.11 5.12 -15.45
C ASP A 6 -2.60 4.88 -15.28
N ALA A 7 -1.82 5.93 -15.02
CA ALA A 7 -0.38 5.81 -14.78
C ALA A 7 -0.06 5.04 -13.50
N GLU A 8 -0.81 5.28 -12.43
CA GLU A 8 -0.67 4.55 -11.18
C GLU A 8 -1.16 3.10 -11.32
N LEU A 9 -2.25 2.85 -12.04
CA LEU A 9 -2.73 1.49 -12.31
C LEU A 9 -1.72 0.67 -13.13
N ARG A 10 -1.11 1.28 -14.15
CA ARG A 10 -0.02 0.64 -14.91
C ARG A 10 1.17 0.30 -14.01
N TYR A 11 1.54 1.20 -13.12
CA TYR A 11 2.63 0.94 -12.16
C TYR A 11 2.26 -0.18 -11.17
N LEU A 12 1.04 -0.14 -10.61
CA LEU A 12 0.58 -1.11 -9.63
C LEU A 12 0.39 -2.52 -10.20
N THR A 13 0.12 -2.65 -11.50
CA THR A 13 -0.05 -3.95 -12.18
C THR A 13 1.23 -4.45 -12.86
N GLY A 14 2.31 -3.66 -12.85
CA GLY A 14 3.56 -3.91 -13.58
C GLY A 14 4.51 -4.98 -13.00
N GLY A 15 4.09 -5.76 -12.00
CA GLY A 15 4.79 -6.99 -11.59
C GLY A 15 5.74 -6.89 -10.37
N ARG A 16 5.84 -5.73 -9.71
CA ARG A 16 6.66 -5.59 -8.49
C ARG A 16 5.83 -5.78 -7.23
N GLN A 17 5.97 -6.92 -6.56
CA GLN A 17 5.19 -7.29 -5.39
C GLN A 17 5.91 -7.05 -4.06
N LEU A 18 6.79 -6.03 -3.97
CA LEU A 18 7.41 -5.61 -2.71
C LEU A 18 7.01 -4.17 -2.40
N GLY A 19 6.54 -3.94 -1.17
CA GLY A 19 6.21 -2.63 -0.64
C GLY A 19 6.59 -2.52 0.83
N ARG A 20 6.37 -1.35 1.42
CA ARG A 20 6.65 -1.05 2.84
C ARG A 20 5.38 -0.57 3.49
N ILE A 21 4.83 -1.36 4.41
CA ILE A 21 3.61 -1.00 5.14
C ILE A 21 4.00 -0.31 6.44
N ALA A 22 3.27 0.76 6.78
CA ALA A 22 3.28 1.41 8.08
C ALA A 22 1.96 1.13 8.82
N THR A 23 2.08 0.75 10.09
CA THR A 23 0.97 0.49 11.03
C THR A 23 1.29 1.13 12.39
N VAL A 24 0.31 1.26 13.28
CA VAL A 24 0.48 1.97 14.57
C VAL A 24 0.24 1.03 15.76
N GLY A 25 1.23 0.96 16.65
CA GLY A 25 1.23 0.20 17.90
C GLY A 25 0.18 0.64 18.92
N ALA A 26 -0.01 -0.14 19.99
CA ALA A 26 -1.01 0.13 21.04
C ALA A 26 -0.69 1.42 21.81
N ASP A 27 0.61 1.63 21.95
CA ASP A 27 1.31 2.75 22.54
C ASP A 27 1.51 3.93 21.57
N GLY A 28 0.99 3.83 20.34
CA GLY A 28 1.23 4.82 19.29
C GLY A 28 2.55 4.65 18.53
N THR A 29 3.39 3.66 18.87
CA THR A 29 4.68 3.45 18.20
C THR A 29 4.48 3.10 16.73
N PRO A 30 5.08 3.85 15.78
CA PRO A 30 5.04 3.50 14.37
C PRO A 30 5.78 2.19 14.09
N HIS A 31 5.22 1.37 13.21
CA HIS A 31 5.81 0.10 12.81
C HIS A 31 5.84 0.01 11.29
N VAL A 32 7.04 -0.07 10.72
CA VAL A 32 7.28 -0.10 9.27
C VAL A 32 8.06 -1.36 8.90
N VAL A 33 7.54 -2.15 7.96
CA VAL A 33 8.16 -3.42 7.53
C VAL A 33 7.90 -3.68 6.05
N PRO A 34 8.80 -4.44 5.37
CA PRO A 34 8.56 -4.89 4.01
C PRO A 34 7.41 -5.90 3.96
N VAL A 35 6.63 -5.87 2.87
CA VAL A 35 5.50 -6.78 2.64
C VAL A 35 5.32 -7.14 1.17
N GLY A 36 4.75 -8.33 0.95
CA GLY A 36 4.12 -8.69 -0.32
C GLY A 36 2.74 -8.04 -0.45
N TRP A 37 2.38 -7.64 -1.66
CA TRP A 37 1.10 -6.96 -1.92
C TRP A 37 0.60 -7.23 -3.33
N ILE A 38 -0.71 -7.04 -3.53
CA ILE A 38 -1.36 -7.01 -4.84
C ILE A 38 -2.36 -5.85 -4.92
N TYR A 39 -2.61 -5.35 -6.12
CA TYR A 39 -3.76 -4.48 -6.38
C TYR A 39 -5.01 -5.33 -6.64
N ASN A 40 -6.07 -5.09 -5.87
CA ASN A 40 -7.36 -5.75 -6.02
C ASN A 40 -8.31 -4.88 -6.83
N ALA A 41 -8.36 -5.10 -8.15
CA ALA A 41 -9.19 -4.32 -9.06
C ALA A 41 -10.70 -4.38 -8.77
N ALA A 42 -11.19 -5.49 -8.21
CA ALA A 42 -12.61 -5.64 -7.90
C ALA A 42 -13.06 -4.75 -6.72
N ARG A 43 -12.13 -4.30 -5.89
CA ARG A 43 -12.41 -3.46 -4.71
C ARG A 43 -11.67 -2.13 -4.71
N ASP A 44 -10.84 -1.90 -5.71
CA ASP A 44 -10.00 -0.70 -5.84
C ASP A 44 -9.11 -0.49 -4.59
N THR A 45 -8.49 -1.57 -4.12
CA THR A 45 -7.72 -1.62 -2.86
C THR A 45 -6.34 -2.23 -3.05
N ILE A 46 -5.47 -2.01 -2.05
CA ILE A 46 -4.20 -2.72 -1.94
C ILE A 46 -4.37 -3.83 -0.90
N ASP A 47 -4.21 -5.07 -1.33
CA ASP A 47 -4.26 -6.24 -0.45
C ASP A 47 -2.83 -6.69 -0.13
N VAL A 48 -2.50 -6.68 1.15
CA VAL A 48 -1.20 -7.06 1.70
C VAL A 48 -1.27 -8.49 2.22
N GLY A 49 -0.38 -9.34 1.72
CA GLY A 49 -0.26 -10.75 2.08
C GLY A 49 1.06 -11.06 2.79
N GLY A 50 1.29 -12.34 3.05
CA GLY A 50 2.57 -12.86 3.54
C GLY A 50 2.44 -14.01 4.53
N ASN A 51 3.58 -14.55 4.94
CA ASN A 51 3.65 -15.69 5.85
C ASN A 51 3.15 -15.33 7.25
N GLU A 52 2.41 -16.26 7.88
CA GLU A 52 1.88 -16.13 9.24
C GLU A 52 1.21 -14.77 9.52
N LEU A 53 0.55 -14.18 8.51
CA LEU A 53 0.11 -12.79 8.54
C LEU A 53 -0.78 -12.49 9.76
N HIS A 54 -1.73 -13.39 10.06
CA HIS A 54 -2.65 -13.28 11.20
C HIS A 54 -1.95 -13.20 12.57
N ARG A 55 -0.71 -13.71 12.68
CA ARG A 55 0.11 -13.66 13.90
C ARG A 55 1.09 -12.48 13.91
N SER A 56 1.12 -11.68 12.85
CA SER A 56 2.09 -10.58 12.74
C SER A 56 1.65 -9.32 13.49
N LYS A 57 2.63 -8.50 13.91
CA LYS A 57 2.38 -7.23 14.59
C LYS A 57 1.50 -6.29 13.75
N LYS A 58 1.81 -6.13 12.46
CA LYS A 58 1.02 -5.31 11.53
C LYS A 58 -0.46 -5.72 11.44
N PHE A 59 -0.76 -7.02 11.53
CA PHE A 59 -2.14 -7.51 11.50
C PHE A 59 -2.89 -7.14 12.79
N ARG A 60 -2.27 -7.32 13.96
CA ARG A 60 -2.83 -6.87 15.25
C ARG A 60 -3.01 -5.36 15.30
N ASP A 61 -2.04 -4.60 14.78
CA ASP A 61 -2.08 -3.15 14.75
C ASP A 61 -3.24 -2.65 13.86
N VAL A 62 -3.45 -3.25 12.69
CA VAL A 62 -4.60 -2.93 11.82
C VAL A 62 -5.93 -3.34 12.45
N ALA A 63 -6.00 -4.52 13.07
CA ALA A 63 -7.23 -4.99 13.73
C ALA A 63 -7.72 -3.99 14.79
N ARG A 64 -6.79 -3.37 15.54
CA ARG A 64 -7.09 -2.36 16.55
C ARG A 64 -7.37 -0.99 15.95
N THR A 65 -6.48 -0.48 15.11
CA THR A 65 -6.49 0.94 14.69
C THR A 65 -7.31 1.21 13.45
N ARG A 66 -7.58 0.17 12.64
CA ARG A 66 -8.21 0.28 11.32
C ARG A 66 -7.50 1.24 10.37
N ARG A 67 -6.20 1.44 10.55
CA ARG A 67 -5.38 2.35 9.74
C ARG A 67 -4.10 1.66 9.25
N ALA A 68 -3.75 1.94 8.00
CA ALA A 68 -2.43 1.60 7.46
C ALA A 68 -2.03 2.59 6.37
N ALA A 69 -0.73 2.66 6.11
CA ALA A 69 -0.18 3.26 4.91
C ALA A 69 0.77 2.26 4.23
N ILE A 70 0.92 2.33 2.92
CA ILE A 70 1.89 1.54 2.17
C ILE A 70 2.60 2.41 1.14
N VAL A 71 3.91 2.24 1.02
CA VAL A 71 4.73 2.78 -0.07
C VAL A 71 5.18 1.63 -0.97
N ILE A 72 5.06 1.83 -2.28
CA ILE A 72 5.50 0.91 -3.33
C ILE A 72 6.43 1.70 -4.25
N ASP A 73 7.72 1.37 -4.25
CA ASP A 73 8.78 2.17 -4.88
C ASP A 73 9.83 1.30 -5.61
N ASP A 74 10.38 1.79 -6.72
CA ASP A 74 11.63 1.36 -7.38
C ASP A 74 12.46 2.57 -7.83
N VAL A 75 13.65 2.24 -8.32
CA VAL A 75 14.47 3.06 -9.20
C VAL A 75 14.26 2.58 -10.63
N GLU A 76 13.65 3.41 -11.47
CA GLU A 76 13.44 3.13 -12.91
C GLU A 76 14.76 3.19 -13.69
N SER A 77 15.63 4.14 -13.35
CA SER A 77 16.99 4.25 -13.87
C SER A 77 17.93 4.78 -12.79
N THR A 78 19.16 4.27 -12.77
CA THR A 78 20.25 4.77 -11.91
C THR A 78 21.08 5.85 -12.59
N ASP A 79 21.04 5.94 -13.92
CA ASP A 79 21.70 6.97 -14.72
C ASP A 79 20.85 7.31 -15.95
N PRO A 80 20.15 8.45 -15.97
CA PRO A 80 19.98 9.40 -14.87
C PRO A 80 19.16 8.81 -13.71
N TRP A 81 19.36 9.29 -12.48
CA TRP A 81 18.62 8.84 -11.30
C TRP A 81 17.12 9.16 -11.38
N ARG A 82 16.28 8.11 -11.47
CA ARG A 82 14.81 8.21 -11.63
C ARG A 82 14.06 7.30 -10.65
N PRO A 83 13.90 7.69 -9.38
CA PRO A 83 13.05 6.98 -8.44
C PRO A 83 11.58 7.28 -8.74
N ARG A 84 10.73 6.27 -8.57
CA ARG A 84 9.28 6.42 -8.70
C ARG A 84 8.56 5.63 -7.62
N ALA A 85 7.40 6.11 -7.21
CA ALA A 85 6.62 5.46 -6.17
C ALA A 85 5.15 5.86 -6.18
N ILE A 86 4.38 5.06 -5.43
CA ILE A 86 3.06 5.41 -4.95
C ILE A 86 2.97 5.14 -3.44
N GLU A 87 2.42 6.10 -2.72
CA GLU A 87 2.01 5.98 -1.33
C GLU A 87 0.48 5.98 -1.26
N VAL A 88 -0.06 4.99 -0.54
CA VAL A 88 -1.50 4.87 -0.26
C VAL A 88 -1.70 4.87 1.24
N ARG A 89 -2.57 5.76 1.74
CA ARG A 89 -3.01 5.80 3.15
C ARG A 89 -4.51 5.65 3.20
N GLY A 90 -5.01 4.98 4.24
CA GLY A 90 -6.43 5.03 4.53
C GLY A 90 -6.88 4.03 5.57
N ARG A 91 -8.19 3.73 5.55
CA ARG A 91 -8.79 2.69 6.36
C ARG A 91 -8.23 1.33 5.96
N ALA A 92 -7.96 0.49 6.94
CA ALA A 92 -7.47 -0.86 6.73
C ALA A 92 -8.26 -1.91 7.50
N GLU A 93 -8.37 -3.10 6.91
CA GLU A 93 -9.06 -4.25 7.47
C GLU A 93 -8.09 -5.41 7.61
N ALA A 94 -8.06 -6.02 8.80
CA ALA A 94 -7.36 -7.28 9.04
C ALA A 94 -8.36 -8.42 8.81
N ILE A 95 -8.29 -9.07 7.66
CA ILE A 95 -9.19 -10.15 7.25
C ILE A 95 -8.51 -11.48 7.57
N ALA A 96 -9.14 -12.31 8.40
CA ALA A 96 -8.53 -13.56 8.90
C ALA A 96 -8.82 -14.78 8.01
N LEU A 97 -9.96 -14.81 7.32
CA LEU A 97 -10.44 -15.97 6.55
C LEU A 97 -10.98 -15.54 5.18
N PRO A 98 -10.99 -16.45 4.17
CA PRO A 98 -10.38 -17.78 4.19
C PRO A 98 -8.85 -17.74 4.08
N THR A 99 -8.30 -16.68 3.50
CA THR A 99 -6.86 -16.42 3.41
C THR A 99 -6.55 -15.11 4.13
N PRO A 100 -5.69 -15.11 5.16
CA PRO A 100 -5.34 -13.89 5.89
C PRO A 100 -4.77 -12.80 4.97
N LEU A 101 -5.34 -11.59 5.03
CA LEU A 101 -4.82 -10.41 4.33
C LEU A 101 -5.07 -9.13 5.14
N ILE A 102 -4.27 -8.10 4.86
CA ILE A 102 -4.57 -6.72 5.28
C ILE A 102 -5.04 -5.97 4.03
N ARG A 103 -6.29 -5.51 4.02
CA ARG A 103 -6.83 -4.70 2.92
C ARG A 103 -6.71 -3.22 3.26
N ILE A 104 -6.14 -2.43 2.37
CA ILE A 104 -6.03 -0.97 2.51
C ILE A 104 -6.97 -0.32 1.50
N HIS A 105 -7.95 0.44 2.01
CA HIS A 105 -8.85 1.28 1.23
C HIS A 105 -8.20 2.64 1.04
N PRO A 106 -7.93 3.09 -0.20
CA PRO A 106 -7.31 4.39 -0.43
C PRO A 106 -8.21 5.52 0.07
N GLU A 107 -7.65 6.38 0.91
CA GLU A 107 -8.24 7.68 1.30
C GLU A 107 -7.33 8.82 0.84
N ARG A 108 -6.01 8.58 0.83
CA ARG A 108 -4.99 9.50 0.33
C ARG A 108 -4.04 8.75 -0.59
N ILE A 109 -3.78 9.32 -1.78
CA ILE A 109 -2.83 8.79 -2.75
C ILE A 109 -1.80 9.87 -3.09
N ILE A 110 -0.52 9.52 -3.00
CA ILE A 110 0.60 10.37 -3.42
C ILE A 110 1.48 9.56 -4.37
N SER A 111 1.82 10.10 -5.53
CA SER A 111 2.70 9.43 -6.49
C SER A 111 3.69 10.40 -7.12
N TRP A 112 4.87 9.90 -7.47
CA TRP A 112 5.91 10.65 -8.15
C TRP A 112 6.72 9.73 -9.06
N GLY A 113 7.30 10.28 -10.11
CA GLY A 113 8.04 9.50 -11.11
C GLY A 113 7.17 8.57 -11.97
N LEU A 114 5.84 8.66 -11.88
CA LEU A 114 4.89 7.87 -12.69
C LEU A 114 4.27 8.68 -13.85
N GLY A 115 4.57 9.98 -13.92
CA GLY A 115 4.00 10.91 -14.88
C GLY A 115 4.78 12.23 -14.89
N PRO A 116 4.28 13.26 -15.58
CA PRO A 116 4.99 14.52 -15.78
C PRO A 116 5.16 15.33 -14.49
N SER A 117 4.30 15.11 -13.49
CA SER A 117 4.32 15.82 -12.22
C SER A 117 3.97 14.89 -11.05
N ARG A 118 4.37 15.31 -9.85
CA ARG A 118 3.92 14.67 -8.60
C ARG A 118 2.40 14.81 -8.49
N SER A 119 1.72 13.72 -8.18
CA SER A 119 0.29 13.72 -7.86
C SER A 119 0.09 13.57 -6.36
N ALA A 120 -0.87 14.28 -5.79
CA ALA A 120 -1.22 14.16 -4.39
C ALA A 120 -2.70 14.54 -4.18
N ARG A 121 -3.55 13.54 -3.99
CA ARG A 121 -5.00 13.72 -3.82
C ARG A 121 -5.60 12.93 -2.64
N THR A 122 -6.70 13.44 -2.11
CA THR A 122 -7.65 12.72 -1.26
C THR A 122 -8.74 12.14 -2.17
N VAL A 123 -9.18 10.91 -1.91
CA VAL A 123 -10.07 10.15 -2.84
C VAL A 123 -11.31 9.55 -2.18
N THR A 124 -11.60 9.95 -0.93
CA THR A 124 -12.83 9.61 -0.21
C THR A 124 -14.03 10.38 -0.71
#